data_AF-A0A3M1Z0W0-F1
#
_entry.id   AF-A0A3M1Z0W0-F1
#
_cell.length_a   1.000
_cell.length_b   1.000
_cell.length_c   1.000
_cell.angle_alpha   90.00
_cell.angle_beta   90.00
_cell.angle_gamma   90.00
#
_symmetry.space_group_name_H-M   'P 1'
#
loop_
_entity.id
_entity.type
_entity.pdbx_description
1 polymer ?
#
loop_
_entity_poly.entity_id
_entity_poly.type
_entity_poly.pdbx_seq_one_letter_code
_entity_poly.pdbx_strand_id
1 'polypeptide(L)'
;MTQKEAEAALGKLVDKVLGVREAVVPGMWEVDVEKRGQKLPVFLDYSKRYVITGDVIDLEQMTSVTRERFIELNRIDPSVIPLEDAVVIGDPKAPNRIVVFDDPECPFCKKLHPEMKKVVQKRQDVAFFIKMLPLKIHPNARKKAQAIICAKSAQMLEDSLAGKPIPEPTCETDQIEKNEALAKQIGVRSTPTLVFPDGRVVPGYKDADRILSYLDTPAKGGKKGAVRKN
;
A
#
# COMPACT_ATOMS: atom_id res chain seq x y z
N MET A 1 17.28 -24.44 -6.39
CA MET A 1 16.80 -25.09 -5.15
C MET A 1 15.29 -25.29 -5.28
N THR A 2 14.78 -26.41 -4.82
CA THR A 2 13.33 -26.71 -4.80
C THR A 2 12.64 -26.08 -3.59
N GLN A 3 11.32 -25.93 -3.65
CA GLN A 3 10.51 -25.45 -2.53
C GLN A 3 10.66 -26.33 -1.28
N LYS A 4 10.68 -27.66 -1.46
CA LYS A 4 10.85 -28.63 -0.35
C LYS A 4 12.20 -28.47 0.36
N GLU A 5 13.28 -28.20 -0.39
CA GLU A 5 14.59 -27.91 0.20
C GLU A 5 14.58 -26.58 0.98
N ALA A 6 13.88 -25.56 0.48
CA ALA A 6 13.73 -24.29 1.19
C ALA A 6 12.93 -24.45 2.49
N GLU A 7 11.84 -25.24 2.48
CA GLU A 7 11.05 -25.57 3.67
C GLU A 7 11.90 -26.28 4.72
N ALA A 8 12.73 -27.25 4.30
CA ALA A 8 13.64 -27.95 5.19
C ALA A 8 14.71 -27.01 5.80
N ALA A 9 15.25 -26.08 5.01
CA ALA A 9 16.27 -25.14 5.46
C ALA A 9 15.72 -24.06 6.41
N LEU A 10 14.55 -23.50 6.09
CA LEU A 10 13.93 -22.43 6.88
C LEU A 10 13.23 -22.97 8.13
N GLY A 11 12.73 -24.20 8.08
CA GLY A 11 12.12 -24.90 9.22
C GLY A 11 11.08 -24.04 9.94
N LYS A 12 11.21 -23.93 11.27
CA LYS A 12 10.25 -23.19 12.13
C LYS A 12 10.30 -21.68 11.97
N LEU A 13 11.27 -21.13 11.23
CA LEU A 13 11.37 -19.68 11.00
C LEU A 13 10.16 -19.16 10.22
N VAL A 14 9.61 -19.98 9.33
CA VAL A 14 8.47 -19.64 8.47
C VAL A 14 7.34 -20.63 8.72
N ASP A 15 6.11 -20.27 8.35
CA ASP A 15 4.97 -21.18 8.46
C ASP A 15 4.78 -21.95 7.15
N LYS A 16 5.09 -21.31 6.02
CA LYS A 16 5.02 -21.91 4.69
C LYS A 16 6.01 -21.27 3.72
N VAL A 17 6.55 -22.04 2.79
CA VAL A 17 7.23 -21.50 1.60
C VAL A 17 6.21 -21.42 0.47
N LEU A 18 6.19 -20.31 -0.26
CA LEU A 18 5.25 -20.02 -1.34
C LEU A 18 5.90 -20.11 -2.72
N GLY A 19 7.20 -19.86 -2.80
CA GLY A 19 7.95 -19.89 -4.04
C GLY A 19 9.45 -19.70 -3.81
N VAL A 20 10.26 -20.20 -4.73
CA VAL A 20 11.72 -20.08 -4.71
C VAL A 20 12.17 -19.66 -6.11
N ARG A 21 13.08 -18.69 -6.18
CA ARG A 21 13.75 -18.29 -7.43
C ARG A 21 15.16 -17.80 -7.14
N GLU A 22 15.95 -17.65 -8.19
CA GLU A 22 17.25 -16.97 -8.07
C GLU A 22 17.03 -15.53 -7.64
N ALA A 23 17.79 -15.08 -6.63
CA ALA A 23 17.76 -13.69 -6.22
C ALA A 23 18.53 -12.83 -7.23
N VAL A 24 18.19 -11.54 -7.28
CA VAL A 24 18.99 -10.54 -8.00
C VAL A 24 20.38 -10.36 -7.38
N VAL A 25 20.54 -10.69 -6.10
CA VAL A 25 21.83 -10.72 -5.40
C VAL A 25 22.50 -12.07 -5.68
N PRO A 26 23.66 -12.09 -6.36
CA PRO A 26 24.34 -13.34 -6.70
C PRO A 26 24.63 -14.20 -5.47
N GLY A 27 24.51 -15.52 -5.62
CA GLY A 27 24.77 -16.48 -4.53
C GLY A 27 23.61 -16.66 -3.54
N MET A 28 22.45 -16.07 -3.82
CA MET A 28 21.25 -16.19 -2.99
C MET A 28 20.02 -16.65 -3.77
N TRP A 29 19.14 -17.36 -3.07
CA TRP A 29 17.77 -17.64 -3.48
C TRP A 29 16.85 -16.57 -2.87
N GLU A 30 15.94 -16.03 -3.65
CA GLU A 30 14.79 -15.29 -3.13
C GLU A 30 13.67 -16.29 -2.87
N VAL A 31 13.23 -16.35 -1.62
CA VAL A 31 12.21 -17.29 -1.16
C VAL A 31 11.02 -16.50 -0.66
N ASP A 32 9.87 -16.66 -1.32
CA ASP A 32 8.61 -16.14 -0.81
C ASP A 32 8.14 -17.05 0.32
N VAL A 33 7.80 -16.46 1.45
CA VAL A 33 7.37 -17.21 2.62
C VAL A 33 6.12 -16.57 3.22
N GLU A 34 5.38 -17.37 3.97
CA GLU A 34 4.32 -16.91 4.84
C GLU A 34 4.75 -17.06 6.30
N LYS A 35 4.57 -16.00 7.09
CA LYS A 35 4.76 -16.01 8.53
C LYS A 35 3.66 -15.21 9.21
N ARG A 36 2.91 -15.85 10.11
CA ARG A 36 1.78 -15.25 10.84
C ARG A 36 0.76 -14.61 9.90
N GLY A 37 0.46 -15.28 8.79
CA GLY A 37 -0.46 -14.82 7.75
C GLY A 37 0.07 -13.67 6.87
N GLN A 38 1.31 -13.23 7.07
CA GLN A 38 1.95 -12.22 6.24
C GLN A 38 2.87 -12.89 5.22
N LYS A 39 2.74 -12.51 3.95
CA LYS A 39 3.64 -12.98 2.88
C LYS A 39 4.80 -12.01 2.73
N LEU A 40 6.02 -12.51 2.70
CA LEU A 40 7.23 -11.71 2.56
C LEU A 40 8.33 -12.48 1.83
N PRO A 41 9.18 -11.80 1.05
CA PRO A 41 10.41 -12.40 0.55
C PRO A 41 11.48 -12.44 1.63
N VAL A 42 12.28 -13.50 1.64
CA VAL A 42 13.53 -13.63 2.38
C VAL A 42 14.63 -14.13 1.46
N PHE A 43 15.88 -13.87 1.79
CA PHE A 43 17.01 -14.29 0.96
C PHE A 43 17.78 -15.40 1.67
N LEU A 44 17.87 -16.57 1.05
CA LEU A 44 18.60 -17.72 1.57
C LEU A 44 19.86 -17.92 0.74
N ASP A 45 21.02 -17.94 1.38
CA ASP A 45 22.28 -18.18 0.68
C ASP A 45 22.33 -19.59 0.04
N TYR A 46 23.17 -19.79 -0.98
CA TYR A 46 23.26 -21.09 -1.67
C TYR A 46 23.75 -22.24 -0.78
N SER A 47 24.44 -21.97 0.33
CA SER A 47 24.78 -23.00 1.31
C SER A 47 23.59 -23.44 2.17
N LYS A 48 22.45 -22.73 2.08
CA LYS A 48 21.21 -22.98 2.84
C LYS A 48 21.37 -22.83 4.34
N ARG A 49 22.37 -22.07 4.81
CA ARG A 49 22.72 -21.91 6.23
C ARG A 49 22.34 -20.54 6.79
N TYR A 50 22.31 -19.51 5.94
CA TYR A 50 22.09 -18.13 6.34
C TYR A 50 20.90 -17.55 5.60
N VAL A 51 19.97 -16.99 6.37
CA VAL A 51 18.80 -16.28 5.87
C VAL A 51 18.92 -14.80 6.21
N ILE A 52 18.66 -13.94 5.24
CA ILE A 52 18.64 -12.49 5.39
C ILE A 52 17.19 -12.02 5.28
N THR A 53 16.70 -11.46 6.37
CA THR A 53 15.39 -10.81 6.47
C THR A 53 15.62 -9.31 6.45
N GLY A 54 15.82 -8.75 5.26
CA GLY A 54 16.25 -7.36 5.09
C GLY A 54 15.87 -6.79 3.74
N ASP A 55 16.23 -5.53 3.55
CA ASP A 55 15.92 -4.80 2.35
C ASP A 55 17.07 -4.87 1.35
N VAL A 56 16.77 -5.34 0.13
CA VAL A 56 17.69 -5.33 -1.01
C VAL A 56 17.32 -4.15 -1.87
N ILE A 57 18.23 -3.18 -1.96
CA ILE A 57 18.08 -1.97 -2.75
C ILE A 57 18.95 -2.09 -4.00
N ASP A 58 18.32 -2.01 -5.16
CA ASP A 58 19.00 -1.78 -6.42
C ASP A 58 19.50 -0.33 -6.44
N LEU A 59 20.83 -0.15 -6.48
CA LEU A 59 21.47 1.17 -6.44
C LEU A 59 21.50 1.87 -7.81
N GLU A 60 21.31 1.14 -8.90
CA GLU A 60 21.20 1.71 -10.24
C GLU A 60 19.82 2.36 -10.41
N GLN A 61 18.78 1.65 -9.98
CA GLN A 61 17.39 2.13 -10.05
C GLN A 61 16.97 2.93 -8.81
N MET A 62 17.75 2.86 -7.73
CA MET A 62 17.42 3.40 -6.40
C MET A 62 16.07 2.88 -5.87
N THR A 63 15.76 1.61 -6.15
CA THR A 63 14.51 0.95 -5.75
C THR A 63 14.72 -0.27 -4.87
N SER A 64 13.78 -0.53 -3.97
CA SER A 64 13.83 -1.71 -3.10
C SER A 64 13.17 -2.92 -3.77
N VAL A 65 13.99 -3.90 -4.14
CA VAL A 65 13.55 -5.17 -4.74
C VAL A 65 12.70 -5.96 -3.75
N THR A 66 13.09 -5.97 -2.47
CA THR A 66 12.34 -6.62 -1.40
C THR A 66 10.93 -6.02 -1.26
N ARG A 67 10.80 -4.69 -1.30
CA ARG A 67 9.48 -4.03 -1.17
C ARG A 67 8.62 -4.25 -2.40
N GLU A 68 9.18 -4.20 -3.61
CA GLU A 68 8.40 -4.52 -4.82
C GLU A 68 7.87 -5.95 -4.78
N ARG A 69 8.71 -6.91 -4.38
CA ARG A 69 8.25 -8.30 -4.22
C ARG A 69 7.19 -8.44 -3.13
N PHE A 70 7.34 -7.73 -2.00
CA PHE A 70 6.33 -7.69 -0.95
C PHE A 70 4.98 -7.16 -1.47
N ILE A 71 4.97 -6.08 -2.24
CA ILE A 71 3.76 -5.51 -2.85
C ILE A 71 3.09 -6.54 -3.78
N GLU A 72 3.87 -7.23 -4.62
CA GLU A 72 3.35 -8.25 -5.54
C GLU A 72 2.74 -9.45 -4.80
N LEU A 73 3.33 -9.89 -3.68
CA LEU A 73 2.82 -11.00 -2.89
C LEU A 73 1.52 -10.69 -2.14
N ASN A 74 1.29 -9.41 -1.83
CA ASN A 74 0.21 -8.96 -0.96
C ASN A 74 -0.80 -8.07 -1.69
N ARG A 75 -0.99 -8.31 -3.00
CA ARG A 75 -2.10 -7.71 -3.76
C ARG A 75 -3.45 -8.12 -3.15
N ILE A 76 -4.42 -7.22 -3.24
CA ILE A 76 -5.80 -7.43 -2.80
C ILE A 76 -6.78 -7.21 -3.94
N ASP A 77 -8.04 -7.56 -3.73
CA ASP A 77 -9.13 -7.08 -4.57
C ASP A 77 -9.54 -5.66 -4.09
N PRO A 78 -9.28 -4.60 -4.87
CA PRO A 78 -9.59 -3.24 -4.45
C PRO A 78 -11.11 -2.98 -4.35
N SER A 79 -11.96 -3.83 -4.97
CA SER A 79 -13.41 -3.67 -4.90
C SER A 79 -14.00 -3.95 -3.51
N VAL A 80 -13.22 -4.58 -2.62
CA VAL A 80 -13.63 -4.81 -1.23
C VAL A 80 -13.60 -3.55 -0.37
N ILE A 81 -13.08 -2.44 -0.90
CA ILE A 81 -12.96 -1.17 -0.19
C ILE A 81 -14.19 -0.29 -0.48
N PRO A 82 -15.09 -0.06 0.51
CA PRO A 82 -16.17 0.92 0.39
C PRO A 82 -15.62 2.34 0.27
N LEU A 83 -16.24 3.17 -0.57
CA LEU A 83 -15.76 4.52 -0.91
C LEU A 83 -16.70 5.65 -0.43
N GLU A 84 -17.80 5.32 0.25
CA GLU A 84 -18.89 6.25 0.56
C GLU A 84 -18.50 7.35 1.56
N ASP A 85 -17.58 7.05 2.47
CA ASP A 85 -16.98 7.95 3.46
C ASP A 85 -15.64 8.54 3.00
N ALA A 86 -15.18 8.22 1.78
CA ALA A 86 -13.90 8.71 1.30
C ALA A 86 -13.94 10.21 0.99
N VAL A 87 -12.86 10.90 1.33
CA VAL A 87 -12.58 12.26 0.87
C VAL A 87 -11.90 12.17 -0.49
N VAL A 88 -12.39 12.89 -1.50
CA VAL A 88 -11.89 12.75 -2.88
C VAL A 88 -10.97 13.90 -3.27
N ILE A 89 -9.84 13.57 -3.90
CA ILE A 89 -8.98 14.51 -4.63
C ILE A 89 -8.95 14.09 -6.11
N GLY A 90 -9.36 14.98 -7.02
CA GLY A 90 -9.53 14.70 -8.45
C GLY A 90 -10.99 14.54 -8.86
N ASP A 91 -11.24 14.01 -10.06
CA ASP A 91 -12.60 13.71 -10.53
C ASP A 91 -13.13 12.40 -9.90
N PRO A 92 -14.21 12.41 -9.10
CA PRO A 92 -14.79 11.18 -8.55
C PRO A 92 -15.19 10.12 -9.59
N LYS A 93 -15.34 10.51 -10.86
CA LYS A 93 -15.66 9.62 -11.98
C LYS A 93 -14.43 9.09 -12.71
N ALA A 94 -13.22 9.48 -12.30
CA ALA A 94 -11.99 9.01 -12.89
C ALA A 94 -11.91 7.46 -12.88
N PRO A 95 -11.48 6.84 -14.00
CA PRO A 95 -11.41 5.38 -14.10
C PRO A 95 -10.30 4.78 -13.23
N ASN A 96 -9.20 5.50 -13.00
CA ASN A 96 -8.12 5.05 -12.12
C ASN A 96 -8.33 5.60 -10.72
N ARG A 97 -8.90 4.76 -9.85
CA ARG A 97 -9.16 5.10 -8.45
C ARG A 97 -8.05 4.55 -7.57
N ILE A 98 -7.30 5.44 -6.92
CA ILE A 98 -6.32 5.05 -5.92
C ILE A 98 -6.94 5.31 -4.55
N VAL A 99 -7.06 4.28 -3.72
CA VAL A 99 -7.49 4.47 -2.33
C VAL A 99 -6.28 4.83 -1.48
N VAL A 100 -6.40 5.81 -0.60
CA VAL A 100 -5.34 6.18 0.33
C VAL A 100 -5.85 6.03 1.76
N PHE A 101 -5.24 5.14 2.54
CA PHE A 101 -5.44 5.12 3.98
C PHE A 101 -4.55 6.19 4.60
N ASP A 102 -5.18 7.20 5.20
CA ASP A 102 -4.55 8.44 5.60
C ASP A 102 -4.86 8.78 7.06
N ASP A 103 -3.99 9.57 7.68
CA ASP A 103 -4.11 9.97 9.07
C ASP A 103 -3.90 11.49 9.18
N PRO A 104 -4.87 12.23 9.75
CA PRO A 104 -4.89 13.68 9.76
C PRO A 104 -3.80 14.34 10.63
N GLU A 105 -2.99 13.58 11.36
CA GLU A 105 -1.80 14.06 12.09
C GLU A 105 -0.49 13.46 11.56
N CYS A 106 -0.53 12.61 10.53
CA CYS A 106 0.67 11.93 10.04
C CYS A 106 1.56 12.83 9.17
N PRO A 107 2.84 13.03 9.54
CA PRO A 107 3.77 13.86 8.77
C PRO A 107 4.04 13.34 7.35
N PHE A 108 3.97 12.04 7.12
CA PHE A 108 4.15 11.45 5.79
C PHE A 108 2.90 11.61 4.92
N CYS A 109 1.69 11.59 5.52
CA CYS A 109 0.47 11.93 4.81
C CYS A 109 0.50 13.40 4.35
N LYS A 110 0.94 14.31 5.23
CA LYS A 110 1.19 15.73 4.88
C LYS A 110 2.12 15.88 3.68
N LYS A 111 3.17 15.05 3.58
CA LYS A 111 4.09 15.05 2.43
C LYS A 111 3.46 14.48 1.15
N LEU A 112 2.56 13.48 1.27
CA LEU A 112 1.92 12.82 0.13
C LEU A 112 0.87 13.71 -0.56
N HIS A 113 0.13 14.52 0.20
CA HIS A 113 -0.98 15.32 -0.33
C HIS A 113 -0.61 16.26 -1.49
N PRO A 114 0.49 17.04 -1.45
CA PRO A 114 0.97 17.80 -2.60
C PRO A 114 1.27 16.94 -3.83
N GLU A 115 1.78 15.72 -3.63
CA GLU A 115 2.10 14.79 -4.71
C GLU A 115 0.84 14.24 -5.37
N MET A 116 -0.20 13.93 -4.60
CA MET A 116 -1.52 13.56 -5.12
C MET A 116 -2.10 14.67 -6.00
N LYS A 117 -2.00 15.93 -5.55
CA LYS A 117 -2.43 17.11 -6.33
C LYS A 117 -1.67 17.23 -7.65
N LYS A 118 -0.34 17.03 -7.65
CA LYS A 118 0.47 16.99 -8.88
C LYS A 118 0.02 15.88 -9.82
N VAL A 119 -0.29 14.68 -9.30
CA VAL A 119 -0.77 13.56 -10.11
C VAL A 119 -2.08 13.89 -10.80
N VAL A 120 -3.11 14.35 -10.07
CA VAL A 120 -4.42 14.68 -10.69
C VAL A 120 -4.35 15.88 -11.63
N GLN A 121 -3.41 16.80 -11.44
CA GLN A 121 -3.12 17.88 -12.40
C GLN A 121 -2.51 17.35 -13.69
N LYS A 122 -1.61 16.36 -13.61
CA LYS A 122 -0.99 15.71 -14.78
C LYS A 122 -1.92 14.71 -15.48
N ARG A 123 -2.82 14.04 -14.74
CA ARG A 123 -3.65 12.92 -15.19
C ARG A 123 -5.11 13.09 -14.71
N GLN A 124 -5.98 13.55 -15.61
CA GLN A 124 -7.40 13.74 -15.31
C GLN A 124 -8.17 12.42 -15.16
N ASP A 125 -7.59 11.31 -15.61
CA ASP A 125 -8.13 9.96 -15.49
C ASP A 125 -7.80 9.30 -14.15
N VAL A 126 -7.25 10.04 -13.18
CA VAL A 126 -6.87 9.58 -11.84
C VAL A 126 -7.62 10.36 -10.76
N ALA A 127 -8.09 9.65 -9.74
CA ALA A 127 -8.57 10.26 -8.51
C ALA A 127 -8.13 9.46 -7.28
N PHE A 128 -7.91 10.19 -6.19
CA PHE A 128 -7.57 9.63 -4.89
C PHE A 128 -8.80 9.63 -3.99
N PHE A 129 -9.11 8.45 -3.44
CA PHE A 129 -10.19 8.24 -2.47
C PHE A 129 -9.56 8.01 -1.10
N ILE A 130 -9.61 9.03 -0.26
CA ILE A 130 -8.90 9.06 1.00
C ILE A 130 -9.81 8.53 2.11
N LYS A 131 -9.39 7.44 2.75
CA LYS A 131 -10.06 6.82 3.89
C LYS A 131 -9.28 7.12 5.16
N MET A 132 -9.99 7.59 6.18
CA MET A 132 -9.34 7.91 7.46
C MET A 132 -8.98 6.64 8.22
N LEU A 133 -7.70 6.52 8.57
CA LEU A 133 -7.10 5.49 9.39
C LEU A 133 -6.24 6.15 10.49
N PRO A 134 -6.87 6.76 11.52
CA PRO A 134 -6.16 7.44 12.58
C PRO A 134 -5.34 6.43 13.42
N LEU A 135 -4.02 6.60 13.43
CA LEU A 135 -3.10 5.75 14.17
C LEU A 135 -3.10 6.12 15.66
N LYS A 136 -3.04 5.13 16.54
CA LYS A 136 -3.05 5.31 18.01
C LYS A 136 -1.91 6.18 18.55
N ILE A 137 -0.82 6.31 17.80
CA ILE A 137 0.33 7.17 18.15
C ILE A 137 0.03 8.66 17.99
N HIS A 138 -1.07 9.01 17.30
CA HIS A 138 -1.51 10.38 17.09
C HIS A 138 -2.75 10.67 17.95
N PRO A 139 -2.59 11.39 19.07
CA PRO A 139 -3.62 11.45 20.11
C PRO A 139 -4.92 12.14 19.67
N ASN A 140 -4.87 13.10 18.73
CA ASN A 140 -6.06 13.80 18.26
C ASN A 140 -6.57 13.28 16.91
N ALA A 141 -5.84 12.37 16.26
CA ALA A 141 -6.15 11.92 14.92
C ALA A 141 -7.56 11.33 14.81
N ARG A 142 -8.00 10.57 15.81
CA ARG A 142 -9.37 9.97 15.81
C ARG A 142 -10.46 11.04 15.76
N LYS A 143 -10.36 12.04 16.64
CA LYS A 143 -11.31 13.14 16.72
C LYS A 143 -11.31 13.98 15.44
N LYS A 144 -10.12 14.27 14.91
CA LYS A 144 -9.95 15.00 13.65
C LYS A 144 -10.51 14.23 12.46
N ALA A 145 -10.25 12.93 12.38
CA ALA A 145 -10.79 12.03 11.36
C ALA A 145 -12.32 12.03 11.40
N GLN A 146 -12.93 11.99 12.58
CA GLN A 146 -14.39 12.08 12.74
C GLN A 146 -14.93 13.39 12.15
N ALA A 147 -14.34 14.53 12.50
CA ALA A 147 -14.75 15.83 11.94
C ALA A 147 -14.64 15.87 10.41
N ILE A 148 -13.55 15.34 9.86
CA ILE A 148 -13.29 15.27 8.41
C ILE A 148 -14.31 14.37 7.70
N ILE A 149 -14.62 13.20 8.26
CA ILE A 149 -15.64 12.28 7.73
C ILE A 149 -17.02 12.95 7.75
N CYS A 150 -17.41 13.57 8.88
CA CYS A 150 -18.69 14.25 9.01
C CYS A 150 -18.86 15.38 7.99
N ALA A 151 -17.79 16.15 7.75
CA ALA A 151 -17.81 17.25 6.81
C ALA A 151 -17.58 16.83 5.34
N LYS A 152 -17.12 15.59 5.10
CA LYS A 152 -16.62 15.09 3.80
C LYS A 152 -15.69 16.10 3.10
N SER A 153 -14.80 16.73 3.85
CA SER A 153 -14.06 17.92 3.41
C SER A 153 -12.57 17.65 3.19
N ALA A 154 -12.13 17.71 1.94
CA ALA A 154 -10.71 17.69 1.59
C ALA A 154 -9.95 18.89 2.17
N GLN A 155 -10.57 20.06 2.20
CA GLN A 155 -9.96 21.26 2.77
C GLN A 155 -9.69 21.10 4.27
N MET A 156 -10.63 20.51 5.02
CA MET A 156 -10.46 20.27 6.45
C MET A 156 -9.33 19.26 6.73
N LEU A 157 -9.20 18.22 5.89
CA LEU A 157 -8.07 17.29 5.97
C LEU A 157 -6.73 17.99 5.73
N GLU A 158 -6.65 18.84 4.70
CA GLU A 158 -5.45 19.62 4.40
C GLU A 158 -5.07 20.58 5.55
N ASP A 159 -6.07 21.26 6.13
CA ASP A 159 -5.85 22.14 7.26
C ASP A 159 -5.34 21.38 8.50
N SER A 160 -5.89 20.20 8.77
CA SER A 160 -5.41 19.32 9.84
C SER A 160 -3.95 18.89 9.62
N LEU A 161 -3.61 18.43 8.40
CA LEU A 161 -2.25 18.03 8.04
C LEU A 161 -1.27 19.22 8.08
N ALA A 162 -1.76 20.43 7.80
CA ALA A 162 -0.99 21.66 7.96
C ALA A 162 -0.75 22.02 9.43
N GLY A 163 -1.43 21.38 10.38
CA GLY A 163 -1.35 21.68 11.81
C GLY A 163 -2.28 22.81 12.26
N LYS A 164 -3.23 23.21 11.40
CA LYS A 164 -4.23 24.23 11.75
C LYS A 164 -5.35 23.61 12.60
N PRO A 165 -6.01 24.40 13.47
CA PRO A 165 -7.22 23.96 14.14
C PRO A 165 -8.31 23.67 13.10
N ILE A 166 -9.09 22.61 13.33
CA ILE A 166 -10.28 22.29 12.55
C ILE A 166 -11.52 22.25 13.46
N PRO A 167 -12.72 22.47 12.92
CA PRO A 167 -13.95 22.38 13.70
C PRO A 167 -14.13 21.04 14.40
N GLU A 168 -14.89 21.07 15.49
CA GLU A 168 -15.31 19.88 16.21
C GLU A 168 -16.22 18.99 15.34
N PRO A 169 -16.25 17.66 15.57
CA PRO A 169 -17.15 16.77 14.84
C PRO A 169 -18.62 17.17 15.00
N THR A 170 -19.35 17.17 13.89
CA THR A 170 -20.77 17.54 13.84
C THR A 170 -21.71 16.33 13.79
N CYS A 171 -21.15 15.11 13.75
CA CYS A 171 -21.92 13.87 13.63
C CYS A 171 -21.25 12.74 14.42
N GLU A 172 -22.04 11.73 14.76
CA GLU A 172 -21.53 10.42 15.18
C GLU A 172 -21.32 9.54 13.94
N THR A 173 -20.29 8.68 13.97
CA THR A 173 -19.98 7.81 12.84
C THR A 173 -19.22 6.57 13.32
N ASP A 174 -19.49 5.43 12.69
CA ASP A 174 -18.78 4.16 12.90
C ASP A 174 -17.75 3.86 11.80
N GLN A 175 -17.52 4.83 10.90
CA GLN A 175 -16.66 4.66 9.73
C GLN A 175 -15.19 4.51 10.11
N ILE A 176 -14.75 5.10 11.23
CA ILE A 176 -13.37 4.97 11.70
C ILE A 176 -13.09 3.51 12.07
N GLU A 177 -13.96 2.89 12.85
CA GLU A 177 -13.86 1.49 13.28
C GLU A 177 -13.93 0.54 12.08
N LYS A 178 -14.82 0.82 11.13
CA LYS A 178 -14.92 0.06 9.87
C LYS A 178 -13.64 0.17 9.05
N ASN A 179 -13.06 1.36 8.94
CA ASN A 179 -11.81 1.59 8.22
C ASN A 179 -10.63 0.92 8.90
N GLU A 180 -10.54 0.95 10.24
CA GLU A 180 -9.53 0.24 11.03
C GLU A 180 -9.63 -1.29 10.85
N ALA A 181 -10.85 -1.84 10.91
CA ALA A 181 -11.10 -3.26 10.73
C ALA A 181 -10.76 -3.72 9.30
N LEU A 182 -11.19 -2.96 8.29
CA LEU A 182 -10.86 -3.21 6.89
C LEU A 182 -9.36 -3.16 6.68
N ALA A 183 -8.69 -2.10 7.13
CA ALA A 183 -7.23 -1.94 7.00
C ALA A 183 -6.49 -3.16 7.58
N LYS A 184 -6.89 -3.62 8.78
CA LYS A 184 -6.34 -4.83 9.40
C LYS A 184 -6.57 -6.07 8.53
N GLN A 185 -7.78 -6.25 7.98
CA GLN A 185 -8.13 -7.39 7.14
C GLN A 185 -7.31 -7.44 5.85
N ILE A 186 -7.09 -6.29 5.20
CA ILE A 186 -6.36 -6.20 3.93
C ILE A 186 -4.85 -5.98 4.12
N GLY A 187 -4.35 -6.06 5.36
CA GLY A 187 -2.92 -5.96 5.66
C GLY A 187 -2.33 -4.55 5.68
N VAL A 188 -3.15 -3.50 5.64
CA VAL A 188 -2.73 -2.10 5.80
C VAL A 188 -2.46 -1.82 7.28
N ARG A 189 -1.23 -1.41 7.59
CA ARG A 189 -0.75 -1.22 8.98
C ARG A 189 -0.09 0.12 9.25
N SER A 190 -0.01 0.98 8.24
CA SER A 190 0.65 2.29 8.34
C SER A 190 -0.03 3.30 7.42
N THR A 191 0.21 4.59 7.69
CA THR A 191 -0.25 5.69 6.86
C THR A 191 0.95 6.54 6.38
N PRO A 192 0.90 7.10 5.16
CA PRO A 192 -0.11 6.80 4.16
C PRO A 192 0.11 5.40 3.57
N THR A 193 -0.96 4.73 3.14
CA THR A 193 -0.86 3.52 2.30
C THR A 193 -1.77 3.66 1.10
N LEU A 194 -1.23 3.46 -0.10
CA LEU A 194 -1.96 3.59 -1.36
C LEU A 194 -2.37 2.21 -1.88
N VAL A 195 -3.64 2.04 -2.24
CA VAL A 195 -4.15 0.85 -2.92
C VAL A 195 -4.47 1.24 -4.36
N PHE A 196 -3.76 0.62 -5.30
CA PHE A 196 -3.90 0.89 -6.73
C PHE A 196 -5.03 0.07 -7.37
N PRO A 197 -5.55 0.48 -8.55
CA PRO A 197 -6.60 -0.24 -9.26
C PRO A 197 -6.28 -1.71 -9.58
N ASP A 198 -5.00 -2.06 -9.67
CA ASP A 198 -4.55 -3.44 -9.95
C ASP A 198 -4.31 -4.27 -8.68
N GLY A 199 -4.76 -3.76 -7.52
CA GLY A 199 -4.72 -4.46 -6.24
C GLY A 199 -3.43 -4.30 -5.45
N ARG A 200 -2.40 -3.62 -5.98
CA ARG A 200 -1.16 -3.37 -5.24
C ARG A 200 -1.44 -2.50 -4.02
N VAL A 201 -0.94 -2.93 -2.86
CA VAL A 201 -0.97 -2.19 -1.59
C VAL A 201 0.43 -1.65 -1.33
N VAL A 202 0.60 -0.34 -1.47
CA VAL A 202 1.89 0.35 -1.44
C VAL A 202 1.98 1.21 -0.18
N PRO A 203 2.70 0.75 0.86
CA PRO A 203 2.82 1.50 2.10
C PRO A 203 3.82 2.65 2.02
N GLY A 204 3.58 3.68 2.82
CA GLY A 204 4.41 4.86 3.00
C GLY A 204 4.34 5.86 1.84
N TYR A 205 4.92 7.04 2.09
CA TYR A 205 5.03 8.13 1.12
C TYR A 205 5.61 7.67 -0.24
N LYS A 206 5.05 8.22 -1.33
CA LYS A 206 5.54 8.11 -2.71
C LYS A 206 5.39 9.49 -3.34
N ASP A 207 6.40 9.94 -4.08
CA ASP A 207 6.28 11.14 -4.90
C ASP A 207 5.37 10.89 -6.12
N ALA A 208 5.01 11.98 -6.80
CA ALA A 208 4.11 11.92 -7.95
C ALA A 208 4.62 11.00 -9.06
N ASP A 209 5.91 11.03 -9.36
CA ASP A 209 6.49 10.24 -10.44
C ASP A 209 6.46 8.74 -10.10
N ARG A 210 6.72 8.38 -8.84
CA ARG A 210 6.59 6.99 -8.38
C ARG A 210 5.14 6.51 -8.41
N ILE A 211 4.17 7.35 -8.02
CA ILE A 211 2.74 7.01 -8.11
C ILE A 211 2.34 6.74 -9.57
N LEU A 212 2.75 7.61 -10.50
CA LEU A 212 2.50 7.43 -11.93
C LEU A 212 3.14 6.16 -12.46
N SER A 213 4.38 5.86 -12.06
CA SER A 213 5.07 4.63 -12.48
C SER A 213 4.31 3.36 -12.11
N TYR A 214 3.64 3.34 -10.94
CA TYR A 214 2.78 2.22 -10.57
C TYR A 214 1.58 2.13 -11.52
N LEU A 215 0.87 3.24 -11.77
CA LEU A 215 -0.29 3.26 -12.68
C LEU A 215 0.06 2.76 -14.09
N ASP A 216 1.25 3.11 -14.58
CA ASP A 216 1.66 2.81 -15.96
C ASP A 216 2.26 1.40 -16.11
N THR A 217 2.74 0.80 -15.02
CA THR A 217 3.27 -0.57 -15.02
C THR A 217 2.12 -1.58 -14.96
N PRO A 218 1.91 -2.41 -15.99
CA PRO A 218 0.87 -3.44 -15.96
C PRO A 218 1.12 -4.43 -14.83
N ALA A 219 0.05 -4.91 -14.20
CA ALA A 219 0.10 -6.07 -13.31
C ALA A 219 0.78 -7.25 -14.02
N LYS A 220 1.97 -7.66 -13.56
CA LYS A 220 2.63 -8.88 -14.04
C LYS A 220 1.84 -10.09 -13.55
N GLY A 221 0.77 -10.47 -14.26
CA GLY A 221 -0.06 -11.61 -13.89
C GLY A 221 -1.38 -11.80 -14.66
N GLY A 222 -1.84 -10.81 -15.44
CA GLY A 222 -2.97 -11.02 -16.32
C GLY A 222 -2.53 -11.65 -17.64
N LYS A 223 -2.80 -12.94 -17.86
CA LYS A 223 -2.75 -13.52 -19.21
C LYS A 223 -3.65 -12.67 -20.11
N LYS A 224 -3.07 -11.79 -20.94
CA LYS A 224 -3.79 -11.26 -22.10
C LYS A 224 -4.08 -12.46 -23.00
N GLY A 225 -5.36 -12.84 -23.07
CA GLY A 225 -5.82 -13.80 -24.05
C GLY A 225 -5.34 -13.36 -25.42
N ALA A 226 -4.50 -14.18 -26.04
CA ALA A 226 -4.13 -14.00 -27.42
C ALA A 226 -5.40 -14.13 -28.25
N VAL A 227 -5.92 -13.01 -28.75
CA VAL A 227 -6.88 -13.02 -29.85
C VAL A 227 -6.11 -13.53 -31.06
N ARG A 228 -6.22 -14.84 -31.32
CA ARG A 228 -5.87 -15.40 -32.62
C ARG A 228 -6.89 -14.88 -33.61
N LYS A 229 -6.45 -14.00 -34.51
CA LYS A 229 -7.13 -13.78 -35.78
C LYS A 229 -6.88 -15.01 -36.64
N ASN A 230 -7.94 -15.76 -36.92
CA ASN A 230 -8.03 -16.53 -38.16
C ASN A 230 -8.71 -15.65 -39.21
#